data_AF-A0A830H6S1-F1
#
_entry.id   AF-A0A830H6S1-F1
#
_cell.length_a   1.000
_cell.length_b   1.000
_cell.length_c   1.000
_cell.angle_alpha   90.00
_cell.angle_beta   90.00
_cell.angle_gamma   90.00
#
_symmetry.space_group_name_H-M   'P 1'
#
loop_
_entity.id
_entity.type
_entity.pdbx_description
1 polymer ?
#
loop_
_entity_poly.entity_id
_entity_poly.type
_entity_poly.pdbx_seq_one_letter_code
_entity_poly.pdbx_strand_id
1 'polypeptide(L)'
;MVGTEFLYLYRHRGSTVNLGRSADHLALLAGVAGLLATRALDLFPLVLAPLLLFYYTLRYVRPSSFTGNYLDSPLLTAAMLLSALTSSFLSATAVNFYGVANVSSELALGFVKWNFVGAIWDTLSFLVTVTGSPWFMVAMGVWLGALVLDKVRETKKRGNKIRLVLMFVSYWVYSIYLPSFSPIASQFPAIPYSWFNGLGTFGPVEPSLLIGLLGTYAVTAVLSFMLGSRQICSVTCTAPYMLQGTFMDSLKKYNRTSRLGRKTLTSRISRAFKVSSTLTWTTLLTFAVLSLLNSLRVIHFSILGNDPTMVATAFYFNFLWYLQFLASPYLGDYACVTHGICGWGTFNQFFGYLGPFRVKAKDPAICLKCRTVDCAKACPVGLTDMRSSFVKRGEFKALKCIGAGECIDDCPHDNIFILDVRNKLKKLKVKI
;
A
#
# COMPACT_ATOMS: atom_id res chain seq x y z
N MET A 1 10.06 12.95 -13.00
CA MET A 1 11.22 12.19 -13.50
C MET A 1 11.17 10.71 -13.07
N VAL A 2 11.03 10.39 -11.78
CA VAL A 2 10.90 8.98 -11.35
C VAL A 2 9.74 8.26 -12.06
N GLY A 3 8.54 8.86 -12.10
CA GLY A 3 7.38 8.25 -12.78
C GLY A 3 7.56 8.03 -14.28
N THR A 4 8.27 8.93 -14.97
CA THR A 4 8.51 8.80 -16.41
C THR A 4 9.47 7.64 -16.73
N GLU A 5 10.47 7.39 -15.88
CA GLU A 5 11.36 6.23 -16.05
C GLU A 5 10.61 4.90 -15.85
N PHE A 6 9.75 4.83 -14.84
CA PHE A 6 8.92 3.65 -14.61
C PHE A 6 7.89 3.42 -15.74
N LEU A 7 7.35 4.49 -16.34
CA LEU A 7 6.53 4.38 -17.56
C LEU A 7 7.34 3.86 -18.74
N TYR A 8 8.56 4.38 -18.96
CA TYR A 8 9.44 3.89 -20.02
C TYR A 8 9.70 2.38 -19.87
N LEU A 9 10.04 1.92 -18.66
CA LEU A 9 10.25 0.51 -18.35
C LEU A 9 8.98 -0.33 -18.57
N TYR A 10 7.82 0.18 -18.16
CA TYR A 10 6.54 -0.50 -18.37
C TYR A 10 6.21 -0.65 -19.86
N ARG A 11 6.45 0.38 -20.67
CA ARG A 11 6.24 0.34 -22.14
C ARG A 11 7.12 -0.71 -22.81
N HIS A 12 8.30 -0.97 -22.25
CA HIS A 12 9.28 -1.94 -22.74
C HIS A 12 9.29 -3.27 -21.96
N ARG A 13 8.25 -3.58 -21.19
CA ARG A 13 8.16 -4.81 -20.36
C ARG A 13 8.22 -6.12 -21.13
N GLY A 14 8.08 -6.10 -22.46
CA GLY A 14 8.19 -7.27 -23.33
C GLY A 14 9.58 -7.44 -23.96
N SER A 15 10.50 -6.50 -23.71
CA SER A 15 11.80 -6.42 -24.36
C SER A 15 12.91 -6.30 -23.33
N THR A 16 14.12 -6.68 -23.73
CA THR A 16 15.34 -6.40 -22.98
C THR A 16 15.66 -4.92 -23.07
N VAL A 17 15.80 -4.25 -21.93
CA VAL A 17 16.17 -2.82 -21.83
C VAL A 17 17.42 -2.65 -20.99
N ASN A 18 18.14 -1.54 -21.20
CA ASN A 18 19.25 -1.16 -20.33
C ASN A 18 18.70 -0.70 -18.96
N LEU A 19 18.56 -1.67 -18.06
CA LEU A 19 18.09 -1.45 -16.69
C LEU A 19 19.14 -0.72 -15.86
N GLY A 20 20.42 -0.88 -16.22
CA GLY A 20 21.54 -0.13 -15.68
C GLY A 20 21.37 1.36 -15.70
N ARG A 21 21.15 1.90 -16.91
CA ARG A 21 20.90 3.32 -17.12
C ARG A 21 19.71 3.82 -16.30
N SER A 22 18.65 3.02 -16.22
CA SER A 22 17.46 3.38 -15.44
C SER A 22 17.79 3.43 -13.94
N ALA A 23 18.57 2.47 -13.44
CA ALA A 23 19.04 2.47 -12.06
C ALA A 23 19.97 3.67 -11.77
N ASP A 24 20.88 4.00 -12.67
CA ASP A 24 21.80 5.14 -12.55
C ASP A 24 21.03 6.47 -12.52
N HIS A 25 20.04 6.64 -13.41
CA HIS A 25 19.17 7.82 -13.43
C HIS A 25 18.42 7.99 -12.10
N LEU A 26 17.81 6.91 -11.59
CA LEU A 26 17.08 6.94 -10.32
C LEU A 26 18.01 7.22 -9.14
N ALA A 27 19.24 6.70 -9.18
CA ALA A 27 20.25 6.95 -8.18
C ALA A 27 20.75 8.40 -8.19
N LEU A 28 20.91 8.99 -9.38
CA LEU A 28 21.24 10.41 -9.51
C LEU A 28 20.13 11.28 -8.91
N LEU A 29 18.86 10.96 -9.16
CA LEU A 29 17.72 11.65 -8.55
C LEU A 29 17.72 11.52 -7.02
N ALA A 30 18.07 10.35 -6.49
CA ALA A 30 18.26 10.17 -5.05
C ALA A 30 19.44 11.00 -4.52
N GLY A 31 20.54 11.07 -5.27
CA GLY A 31 21.71 11.91 -4.96
C GLY A 31 21.37 13.39 -4.85
N VAL A 32 20.67 13.93 -5.85
CA VAL A 32 20.23 15.34 -5.87
C VAL A 32 19.27 15.63 -4.70
N ALA A 33 18.28 14.76 -4.47
CA ALA A 33 17.38 14.89 -3.32
C ALA A 33 18.14 14.85 -1.98
N GLY A 34 19.18 14.03 -1.92
CA GLY A 34 20.06 13.93 -0.76
C GLY A 34 20.89 15.19 -0.49
N LEU A 35 21.38 15.87 -1.53
CA LEU A 35 22.05 17.17 -1.40
C LEU A 35 21.10 18.27 -0.91
N LEU A 36 19.81 18.19 -1.25
CA LEU A 36 18.80 19.10 -0.72
C LEU A 36 18.53 18.79 0.77
N ALA A 37 18.50 17.51 1.14
CA ALA A 37 18.31 17.08 2.52
C ALA A 37 19.49 17.44 3.43
N THR A 38 20.74 17.32 2.96
CA THR A 38 21.92 17.75 3.73
C THR A 38 21.87 19.24 4.04
N ARG A 39 21.46 20.06 3.07
CA ARG A 39 21.31 21.50 3.24
C ARG A 39 20.21 21.86 4.24
N ALA A 40 19.14 21.08 4.31
CA ALA A 40 18.05 21.32 5.24
C ALA A 40 18.39 20.95 6.69
N LEU A 41 19.28 19.97 6.89
CA LEU A 41 19.54 19.36 8.20
C LEU A 41 20.82 19.87 8.88
N ASP A 42 21.66 20.69 8.23
CA ASP A 42 23.04 21.02 8.67
C ASP A 42 23.92 19.81 9.05
N LEU A 43 23.47 18.59 8.74
CA LEU A 43 24.11 17.30 9.04
C LEU A 43 24.82 16.75 7.80
N PHE A 44 25.71 17.57 7.22
CA PHE A 44 26.49 17.24 6.02
C PHE A 44 27.17 15.85 6.07
N PRO A 45 27.71 15.34 7.19
CA PRO A 45 28.38 14.04 7.20
C PRO A 45 27.45 12.81 7.21
N LEU A 46 26.28 12.90 7.86
CA LEU A 46 25.40 11.74 8.12
C LEU A 46 24.52 11.35 6.93
N VAL A 47 24.24 12.28 6.02
CA VAL A 47 23.46 12.03 4.79
C VAL A 47 24.38 11.75 3.59
N LEU A 48 25.59 12.31 3.58
CA LEU A 48 26.59 12.05 2.53
C LEU A 48 27.10 10.60 2.59
N ALA A 49 27.28 10.01 3.77
CA ALA A 49 27.76 8.65 3.91
C ALA A 49 26.80 7.59 3.29
N PRO A 50 25.49 7.58 3.56
CA PRO A 50 24.54 6.69 2.88
C PRO A 50 24.40 6.97 1.38
N LEU A 51 24.46 8.23 0.95
CA LEU A 51 24.43 8.61 -0.47
C LEU A 51 25.66 8.09 -1.22
N LEU A 52 26.84 8.25 -0.63
CA LEU A 52 28.09 7.71 -1.15
C LEU A 52 28.06 6.19 -1.09
N LEU A 53 27.63 5.57 0.00
CA LEU A 53 27.53 4.10 0.08
C LEU A 53 26.55 3.54 -0.95
N PHE A 54 25.42 4.21 -1.17
CA PHE A 54 24.43 3.85 -2.19
C PHE A 54 24.97 4.05 -3.62
N TYR A 55 25.61 5.19 -3.88
CA TYR A 55 26.28 5.47 -5.15
C TYR A 55 27.44 4.49 -5.42
N TYR A 56 28.26 4.18 -4.42
CA TYR A 56 29.37 3.24 -4.51
C TYR A 56 28.90 1.80 -4.63
N THR A 57 27.84 1.38 -3.92
CA THR A 57 27.24 0.04 -4.09
C THR A 57 26.65 -0.12 -5.48
N LEU A 58 25.98 0.90 -6.02
CA LEU A 58 25.54 0.89 -7.41
C LEU A 58 26.73 0.85 -8.38
N ARG A 59 27.78 1.67 -8.17
CA ARG A 59 28.99 1.69 -9.02
C ARG A 59 29.76 0.38 -8.98
N TYR A 60 29.81 -0.30 -7.83
CA TYR A 60 30.47 -1.60 -7.65
C TYR A 60 29.72 -2.72 -8.39
N VAL A 61 28.39 -2.59 -8.55
CA VAL A 61 27.54 -3.55 -9.26
C VAL A 61 27.58 -3.38 -10.80
N ARG A 62 28.24 -2.33 -11.34
CA ARG A 62 28.33 -2.00 -12.79
C ARG A 62 26.97 -2.08 -13.51
N PRO A 63 25.99 -1.22 -13.18
CA PRO A 63 24.65 -1.32 -13.71
C PRO A 63 24.63 -0.97 -15.20
N SER A 64 25.39 0.03 -15.65
CA SER A 64 25.27 0.69 -16.97
C SER A 64 25.33 -0.19 -18.21
N SER A 65 25.87 -1.42 -18.13
CA SER A 65 25.86 -2.41 -19.22
C SER A 65 24.80 -3.51 -19.04
N PHE A 66 24.08 -3.53 -17.92
CA PHE A 66 23.10 -4.56 -17.60
C PHE A 66 21.83 -4.35 -18.42
N THR A 67 21.65 -5.26 -19.37
CA THR A 67 20.45 -5.34 -20.19
C THR A 67 19.61 -6.50 -19.69
N GLY A 68 18.30 -6.27 -19.54
CA GLY A 68 17.40 -7.30 -19.02
C GLY A 68 15.96 -6.85 -19.03
N ASN A 69 15.08 -7.72 -18.54
CA ASN A 69 13.70 -7.39 -18.24
C ASN A 69 13.54 -7.37 -16.72
N TYR A 70 13.01 -6.27 -16.18
CA TYR A 70 12.84 -6.11 -14.73
C TYR A 70 11.99 -7.26 -14.18
N LEU A 71 10.97 -7.71 -14.92
CA LEU A 71 10.08 -8.82 -14.55
C LEU A 71 10.76 -10.20 -14.43
N ASP A 72 12.02 -10.34 -14.83
CA ASP A 72 12.78 -11.58 -14.72
C ASP A 72 13.82 -11.53 -13.59
N SER A 73 14.14 -10.33 -13.07
CA SER A 73 15.12 -10.15 -11.97
C SER A 73 14.49 -9.48 -10.75
N PRO A 74 14.11 -10.26 -9.71
CA PRO A 74 13.55 -9.71 -8.48
C PRO A 74 14.47 -8.71 -7.77
N LEU A 75 15.77 -9.00 -7.74
CA LEU A 75 16.78 -8.17 -7.07
C LEU A 75 16.88 -6.80 -7.72
N LEU A 76 16.91 -6.77 -9.05
CA LEU A 76 17.03 -5.52 -9.79
C LEU A 76 15.76 -4.69 -9.68
N THR A 77 14.59 -5.32 -9.79
CA THR A 77 13.32 -4.63 -9.54
C THR A 77 13.25 -4.06 -8.12
N ALA A 78 13.70 -4.81 -7.11
CA ALA A 78 13.75 -4.33 -5.73
C ALA A 78 14.73 -3.15 -5.57
N ALA A 79 15.90 -3.20 -6.22
CA ALA A 79 16.86 -2.10 -6.21
C ALA A 79 16.31 -0.83 -6.87
N MET A 80 15.53 -0.97 -7.96
CA MET A 80 14.88 0.16 -8.63
C MET A 80 13.74 0.75 -7.79
N LEU A 81 12.96 -0.09 -7.10
CA LEU A 81 11.97 0.39 -6.14
C LEU A 81 12.64 1.11 -4.96
N LEU A 82 13.76 0.57 -4.47
CA LEU A 82 14.55 1.17 -3.39
C LEU A 82 15.10 2.52 -3.79
N SER A 83 15.69 2.66 -4.99
CA SER A 83 16.23 3.95 -5.44
C SER A 83 15.15 5.02 -5.54
N ALA A 84 13.98 4.68 -6.08
CA ALA A 84 12.85 5.59 -6.18
C ALA A 84 12.23 5.93 -4.80
N LEU A 85 12.15 4.96 -3.89
CA LEU A 85 11.71 5.19 -2.51
C LEU A 85 12.69 6.10 -1.77
N THR A 86 14.00 5.85 -1.89
CA THR A 86 15.07 6.67 -1.29
C THR A 86 15.03 8.10 -1.84
N SER A 87 14.82 8.29 -3.15
CA SER A 87 14.66 9.63 -3.72
C SER A 87 13.45 10.36 -3.14
N SER A 88 12.32 9.67 -2.99
CA SER A 88 11.11 10.24 -2.38
C SER A 88 11.32 10.55 -0.90
N PHE A 89 12.01 9.66 -0.17
CA PHE A 89 12.35 9.81 1.24
C PHE A 89 13.24 11.03 1.46
N LEU A 90 14.35 11.14 0.72
CA LEU A 90 15.28 12.27 0.84
C LEU A 90 14.62 13.60 0.46
N SER A 91 13.79 13.61 -0.58
CA SER A 91 13.03 14.81 -0.96
C SER A 91 12.09 15.25 0.16
N ALA A 92 11.39 14.29 0.79
CA ALA A 92 10.51 14.57 1.92
C ALA A 92 11.29 15.02 3.15
N THR A 93 12.42 14.39 3.46
CA THR A 93 13.33 14.81 4.54
C THR A 93 13.76 16.26 4.37
N ALA A 94 14.15 16.66 3.17
CA ALA A 94 14.58 18.04 2.88
C ALA A 94 13.49 19.06 3.19
N VAL A 95 12.22 18.74 2.90
CA VAL A 95 11.09 19.65 3.13
C VAL A 95 10.60 19.58 4.58
N ASN A 96 10.51 18.38 5.17
CA ASN A 96 10.04 18.17 6.54
C ASN A 96 10.88 18.90 7.57
N PHE A 97 12.20 18.91 7.38
CA PHE A 97 13.14 19.48 8.35
C PHE A 97 13.72 20.82 7.93
N TYR A 98 13.18 21.43 6.87
CA TYR A 98 13.65 22.74 6.43
C TYR A 98 13.45 23.80 7.52
N GLY A 99 14.54 24.36 8.04
CA GLY A 99 14.51 25.38 9.10
C GLY A 99 14.24 24.83 10.50
N VAL A 100 14.26 23.51 10.69
CA VAL A 100 14.13 22.89 12.02
C VAL A 100 15.46 22.99 12.77
N ALA A 101 15.46 23.67 13.91
CA ALA A 101 16.66 23.88 14.71
C ALA A 101 17.17 22.61 15.40
N ASN A 102 16.27 21.68 15.77
CA ASN A 102 16.64 20.42 16.41
C ASN A 102 15.79 19.25 15.88
N VAL A 103 16.37 18.44 15.01
CA VAL A 103 15.68 17.27 14.41
C VAL A 103 15.21 16.27 15.47
N SER A 104 15.93 16.13 16.59
CA SER A 104 15.60 15.16 17.63
C SER A 104 14.28 15.45 18.36
N SER A 105 13.82 16.71 18.38
CA SER A 105 12.53 17.06 18.98
C SER A 105 11.34 16.74 18.08
N GLU A 106 11.57 16.59 16.79
CA GLU A 106 10.52 16.36 15.79
C GLU A 106 10.27 14.86 15.51
N LEU A 107 11.01 13.97 16.17
CA LEU A 107 10.93 12.54 15.92
C LEU A 107 9.63 11.93 16.49
N ALA A 108 8.85 11.28 15.64
CA ALA A 108 7.53 10.74 15.94
C ALA A 108 7.51 9.62 16.99
N LEU A 109 8.63 8.93 17.26
CA LEU A 109 8.78 7.96 18.35
C LEU A 109 9.75 8.46 19.44
N GLY A 110 10.00 9.77 19.48
CA GLY A 110 10.98 10.39 20.36
C GLY A 110 12.43 10.04 20.01
N PHE A 111 13.34 10.52 20.86
CA PHE A 111 14.80 10.36 20.74
C PHE A 111 15.37 9.71 22.00
N VAL A 112 16.26 8.72 21.82
CA VAL A 112 16.91 7.97 22.89
C VAL A 112 18.42 8.16 22.78
N LYS A 113 19.03 8.79 23.79
CA LYS A 113 20.47 9.08 23.86
C LYS A 113 21.36 7.94 23.29
N TRP A 114 22.34 8.30 22.47
CA TRP A 114 23.23 7.44 21.69
C TRP A 114 23.94 6.32 22.49
N ASN A 115 23.25 5.18 22.63
CA ASN A 115 23.85 3.85 22.81
C ASN A 115 23.43 2.97 21.61
N PHE A 116 23.94 1.74 21.48
CA PHE A 116 23.63 0.89 20.31
C PHE A 116 22.11 0.67 20.10
N VAL A 117 21.36 0.49 21.19
CA VAL A 117 19.89 0.32 21.15
C VAL A 117 19.19 1.64 20.79
N GLY A 118 19.65 2.75 21.34
CA GLY A 118 19.18 4.11 21.04
C GLY A 118 19.41 4.46 19.57
N ALA A 119 20.57 4.12 19.00
CA ALA A 119 20.85 4.35 17.58
C ALA A 119 19.85 3.59 16.66
N ILE A 120 19.49 2.35 17.01
CA ILE A 120 18.46 1.59 16.27
C ILE A 120 17.09 2.27 16.40
N TRP A 121 16.72 2.67 17.62
CA TRP A 121 15.45 3.34 17.89
C TRP A 121 15.35 4.69 17.17
N ASP A 122 16.36 5.54 17.29
CA ASP A 122 16.41 6.86 16.65
C ASP A 122 16.38 6.75 15.13
N THR A 123 17.05 5.74 14.57
CA THR A 123 16.96 5.45 13.14
C THR A 123 15.55 5.07 12.75
N LEU A 124 14.90 4.18 13.50
CA LEU A 124 13.50 3.80 13.26
C LEU A 124 12.58 5.02 13.40
N SER A 125 12.76 5.81 14.45
CA SER A 125 12.00 7.02 14.75
C SER A 125 12.10 8.04 13.61
N PHE A 126 13.31 8.30 13.13
CA PHE A 126 13.56 9.14 11.96
C PHE A 126 12.88 8.60 10.69
N LEU A 127 13.05 7.29 10.41
CA LEU A 127 12.42 6.66 9.25
C LEU A 127 10.90 6.83 9.28
N VAL A 128 10.24 6.48 10.39
CA VAL A 128 8.77 6.55 10.50
C VAL A 128 8.24 7.98 10.55
N THR A 129 9.03 8.94 11.01
CA THR A 129 8.69 10.37 10.98
C THR A 129 8.60 10.85 9.53
N VAL A 130 9.63 10.56 8.73
CA VAL A 130 9.66 10.97 7.33
C VAL A 130 8.62 10.19 6.53
N THR A 131 8.54 8.87 6.66
CA THR A 131 7.57 8.08 5.87
C THR A 131 6.12 8.30 6.27
N GLY A 132 5.87 8.72 7.51
CA GLY A 132 4.55 9.13 8.00
C GLY A 132 4.17 10.57 7.62
N SER A 133 5.10 11.35 7.06
CA SER A 133 4.86 12.76 6.78
C SER A 133 3.97 13.00 5.54
N PRO A 134 3.19 14.09 5.52
CA PRO A 134 2.43 14.49 4.34
C PRO A 134 3.32 14.71 3.11
N TRP A 135 4.53 15.26 3.28
CA TRP A 135 5.45 15.53 2.19
C TRP A 135 5.98 14.26 1.53
N PHE A 136 6.20 13.20 2.30
CA PHE A 136 6.55 11.91 1.73
C PHE A 136 5.39 11.28 0.96
N MET A 137 4.17 11.38 1.47
CA MET A 137 2.97 10.96 0.72
C MET A 137 2.80 11.77 -0.58
N VAL A 138 3.08 13.07 -0.57
CA VAL A 138 3.08 13.90 -1.79
C VAL A 138 4.15 13.42 -2.77
N ALA A 139 5.39 13.20 -2.33
CA ALA A 139 6.49 12.74 -3.19
C ALA A 139 6.20 11.38 -3.84
N MET A 140 5.76 10.40 -3.04
CA MET A 140 5.31 9.09 -3.52
C MET A 140 4.09 9.22 -4.44
N GLY A 141 3.16 10.11 -4.10
CA GLY A 141 1.95 10.43 -4.85
C GLY A 141 2.24 10.92 -6.26
N VAL A 142 3.17 11.86 -6.41
CA VAL A 142 3.60 12.40 -7.71
C VAL A 142 4.28 11.31 -8.55
N TRP A 143 5.19 10.54 -7.96
CA TRP A 143 5.86 9.45 -8.65
C TRP A 143 4.86 8.43 -9.18
N LEU A 144 4.05 7.86 -8.31
CA LEU A 144 3.14 6.76 -8.62
C LEU A 144 1.91 7.24 -9.40
N GLY A 145 1.54 8.51 -9.28
CA GLY A 145 0.42 9.11 -9.98
C GLY A 145 0.51 9.04 -11.49
N ALA A 146 1.72 9.19 -12.05
CA ALA A 146 1.95 8.99 -13.48
C ALA A 146 1.55 7.57 -13.92
N LEU A 147 1.88 6.55 -13.13
CA LEU A 147 1.57 5.15 -13.41
C LEU A 147 0.08 4.84 -13.24
N VAL A 148 -0.59 5.47 -12.26
CA VAL A 148 -2.04 5.33 -12.05
C VAL A 148 -2.81 5.99 -13.19
N LEU A 149 -2.44 7.19 -13.61
CA LEU A 149 -3.08 7.89 -14.74
C LEU A 149 -2.92 7.10 -16.04
N ASP A 150 -1.73 6.53 -16.27
CA ASP A 150 -1.48 5.63 -17.38
C ASP A 150 -2.39 4.38 -17.32
N LYS A 151 -2.55 3.78 -16.14
CA LYS A 151 -3.43 2.63 -15.94
C LYS A 151 -4.89 2.96 -16.21
N VAL A 152 -5.36 4.14 -15.79
CA VAL A 152 -6.72 4.63 -16.09
C VAL A 152 -6.96 4.68 -17.60
N ARG A 153 -5.97 5.11 -18.38
CA ARG A 153 -6.06 5.18 -19.84
C ARG A 153 -6.15 3.79 -20.47
N GLU A 154 -5.35 2.84 -20.01
CA GLU A 154 -5.30 1.46 -20.54
C GLU A 154 -6.50 0.58 -20.14
N THR A 155 -7.10 0.87 -19.00
CA THR A 155 -8.24 0.11 -18.48
C THR A 155 -9.37 0.11 -19.48
N LYS A 156 -10.03 -1.03 -19.75
CA LYS A 156 -11.06 -1.11 -20.80
C LYS A 156 -12.45 -0.82 -20.25
N LYS A 157 -12.80 -1.39 -19.09
CA LYS A 157 -14.17 -1.31 -18.57
C LYS A 157 -14.38 0.00 -17.81
N ARG A 158 -15.45 0.70 -18.16
CA ARG A 158 -15.85 1.98 -17.53
C ARG A 158 -15.95 1.88 -16.00
N GLY A 159 -16.48 0.77 -15.48
CA GLY A 159 -16.61 0.56 -14.04
C GLY A 159 -15.28 0.48 -13.29
N ASN A 160 -14.23 -0.03 -13.94
CA ASN A 160 -12.88 -0.07 -13.37
C ASN A 160 -12.12 1.24 -13.60
N LYS A 161 -12.34 1.93 -14.73
CA LYS A 161 -11.85 3.31 -14.91
C LYS A 161 -12.33 4.24 -13.79
N ILE A 162 -13.64 4.25 -13.53
CA ILE A 162 -14.22 5.07 -12.45
C ILE A 162 -13.60 4.71 -11.10
N ARG A 163 -13.39 3.42 -10.83
CA ARG A 163 -12.73 2.96 -9.59
C ARG A 163 -11.32 3.51 -9.45
N LEU A 164 -10.51 3.45 -10.50
CA LEU A 164 -9.14 3.95 -10.48
C LEU A 164 -9.10 5.47 -10.32
N VAL A 165 -10.05 6.20 -10.93
CA VAL A 165 -10.20 7.65 -10.70
C VAL A 165 -10.59 7.94 -9.26
N LEU A 166 -11.55 7.22 -8.69
CA LEU A 166 -11.91 7.35 -7.28
C LEU A 166 -10.73 7.03 -6.35
N MET A 167 -9.93 6.02 -6.69
CA MET A 167 -8.71 5.69 -5.96
C MET A 167 -7.68 6.82 -6.02
N PHE A 168 -7.48 7.40 -7.21
CA PHE A 168 -6.60 8.55 -7.41
C PHE A 168 -7.04 9.75 -6.56
N VAL A 169 -8.34 10.09 -6.61
CA VAL A 169 -8.91 11.19 -5.84
C VAL A 169 -8.84 10.90 -4.34
N SER A 170 -9.11 9.67 -3.91
CA SER A 170 -9.04 9.30 -2.49
C SER A 170 -7.63 9.46 -1.93
N TYR A 171 -6.59 9.08 -2.69
CA TYR A 171 -5.21 9.27 -2.25
C TYR A 171 -4.88 10.76 -2.00
N TRP A 172 -5.17 11.63 -2.96
CA TRP A 172 -4.83 13.05 -2.87
C TRP A 172 -5.72 13.83 -1.92
N VAL A 173 -7.04 13.60 -1.98
CA VAL A 173 -8.01 14.37 -1.20
C VAL A 173 -8.13 13.78 0.20
N TYR A 174 -8.46 12.50 0.28
CA TYR A 174 -8.83 11.86 1.55
C TYR A 174 -7.62 11.52 2.43
N SER A 175 -6.50 11.08 1.85
CA SER A 175 -5.32 10.68 2.64
C SER A 175 -4.28 11.79 2.83
N ILE A 176 -4.30 12.86 2.03
CA ILE A 176 -3.29 13.95 2.10
C ILE A 176 -3.94 15.30 2.41
N TYR A 177 -4.79 15.80 1.52
CA TYR A 177 -5.33 17.16 1.63
C TYR A 177 -6.20 17.36 2.88
N LEU A 178 -7.21 16.51 3.08
CA LEU A 178 -8.12 16.62 4.22
C LEU A 178 -7.39 16.58 5.57
N PRO A 179 -6.51 15.61 5.86
CA PRO A 179 -5.82 15.55 7.15
C PRO A 179 -4.71 16.59 7.34
N SER A 180 -4.13 17.13 6.27
CA SER A 180 -2.87 17.93 6.39
C SER A 180 -3.00 19.38 5.94
N PHE A 181 -3.84 19.68 4.96
CA PHE A 181 -3.85 20.97 4.26
C PHE A 181 -5.25 21.63 4.20
N SER A 182 -6.30 20.93 4.63
CA SER A 182 -7.66 21.46 4.56
C SER A 182 -7.98 22.36 5.77
N PRO A 183 -8.92 23.32 5.63
CA PRO A 183 -9.38 24.12 6.77
C PRO A 183 -9.99 23.31 7.92
N ILE A 184 -10.41 22.07 7.64
CA ILE A 184 -11.00 21.15 8.62
C ILE A 184 -10.00 20.11 9.16
N ALA A 185 -8.70 20.25 8.87
CA ALA A 185 -7.67 19.27 9.24
C ALA A 185 -7.66 18.94 10.75
N SER A 186 -7.84 19.94 11.61
CA SER A 186 -7.91 19.75 13.07
C SER A 186 -9.14 18.97 13.54
N GLN A 187 -10.24 19.05 12.79
CA GLN A 187 -11.49 18.35 13.10
C GLN A 187 -11.56 16.98 12.43
N PHE A 188 -10.78 16.76 11.38
CA PHE A 188 -10.80 15.55 10.56
C PHE A 188 -10.67 14.26 11.38
N PRO A 189 -9.79 14.15 12.41
CA PRO A 189 -9.71 12.97 13.25
C PRO A 189 -11.02 12.61 13.99
N ALA A 190 -11.90 13.58 14.26
CA ALA A 190 -13.17 13.34 14.93
C ALA A 190 -14.29 12.91 13.96
N ILE A 191 -14.09 13.03 12.65
CA ILE A 191 -15.12 12.71 11.64
C ILE A 191 -15.17 11.19 11.42
N PRO A 192 -16.36 10.55 11.49
CA PRO A 192 -16.49 9.16 11.10
C PRO A 192 -16.00 8.91 9.67
N TYR A 193 -15.27 7.82 9.46
CA TYR A 193 -14.63 7.47 8.18
C TYR A 193 -13.37 8.30 7.86
N SER A 194 -12.66 8.88 8.84
CA SER A 194 -11.40 9.60 8.59
C SER A 194 -10.13 8.76 8.79
N TRP A 195 -10.17 7.74 9.66
CA TRP A 195 -8.98 6.97 10.09
C TRP A 195 -8.54 5.95 9.03
N PHE A 196 -7.93 6.44 7.96
CA PHE A 196 -7.66 5.66 6.74
C PHE A 196 -6.68 4.48 6.89
N ASN A 197 -5.88 4.44 7.95
CA ASN A 197 -5.00 3.32 8.31
C ASN A 197 -5.47 2.56 9.58
N GLY A 198 -6.64 2.89 10.14
CA GLY A 198 -7.16 2.28 11.37
C GLY A 198 -6.64 2.94 12.65
N LEU A 199 -6.60 2.20 13.76
CA LEU A 199 -6.15 2.68 15.08
C LEU A 199 -4.81 3.42 15.00
N GLY A 200 -4.58 4.43 15.84
CA GLY A 200 -3.31 5.15 15.90
C GLY A 200 -2.97 6.06 14.71
N THR A 201 -3.83 6.17 13.69
CA THR A 201 -3.56 6.99 12.47
C THR A 201 -3.37 8.47 12.79
N PHE A 202 -4.25 9.06 13.61
CA PHE A 202 -4.21 10.49 13.94
C PHE A 202 -3.85 10.79 15.39
N GLY A 203 -3.87 9.78 16.26
CA GLY A 203 -3.64 9.98 17.67
C GLY A 203 -3.92 8.73 18.50
N PRO A 204 -3.76 8.85 19.82
CA PRO A 204 -4.13 7.82 20.80
C PRO A 204 -5.59 7.39 20.70
N VAL A 205 -5.91 6.27 21.33
CA VAL A 205 -7.31 5.89 21.60
C VAL A 205 -7.76 6.65 22.84
N GLU A 206 -8.34 7.83 22.63
CA GLU A 206 -8.82 8.71 23.70
C GLU A 206 -10.28 9.16 23.51
N PRO A 207 -11.00 9.53 24.59
CA PRO A 207 -12.42 9.86 24.53
C PRO A 207 -12.81 10.93 23.50
N SER A 208 -11.98 11.97 23.33
CA SER A 208 -12.14 13.04 22.34
C SER A 208 -12.18 12.54 20.90
N LEU A 209 -11.50 11.43 20.61
CA LEU A 209 -11.34 10.87 19.25
C LEU A 209 -12.20 9.62 19.00
N LEU A 210 -12.86 9.09 20.03
CA LEU A 210 -13.63 7.83 19.94
C LEU A 210 -14.73 7.87 18.89
N ILE A 211 -15.41 9.00 18.70
CA ILE A 211 -16.49 9.13 17.71
C ILE A 211 -15.93 8.92 16.29
N GLY A 212 -14.84 9.62 15.95
CA GLY A 212 -14.20 9.47 14.65
C GLY A 212 -13.63 8.07 14.45
N LEU A 213 -12.98 7.53 15.48
CA LEU A 213 -12.36 6.20 15.45
C LEU A 213 -13.40 5.08 15.30
N LEU A 214 -14.35 4.95 16.23
CA LEU A 214 -15.38 3.91 16.18
C LEU A 214 -16.32 4.11 14.98
N GLY A 215 -16.65 5.36 14.67
CA GLY A 215 -17.41 5.71 13.47
C GLY A 215 -16.71 5.24 12.20
N THR A 216 -15.39 5.36 12.10
CA THR A 216 -14.61 4.83 10.96
C THR A 216 -14.74 3.31 10.86
N TYR A 217 -14.56 2.57 11.95
CA TYR A 217 -14.73 1.11 11.95
C TYR A 217 -16.16 0.68 11.59
N ALA A 218 -17.18 1.37 12.11
CA ALA A 218 -18.58 1.09 11.81
C ALA A 218 -18.92 1.36 10.34
N VAL A 219 -18.60 2.55 9.83
CA VAL A 219 -18.89 2.93 8.43
C VAL A 219 -18.13 2.02 7.46
N THR A 220 -16.85 1.72 7.73
CA THR A 220 -16.07 0.83 6.87
C THR A 220 -16.58 -0.61 6.91
N ALA A 221 -17.04 -1.12 8.05
CA ALA A 221 -17.68 -2.44 8.14
C ALA A 221 -18.94 -2.50 7.27
N VAL A 222 -19.82 -1.49 7.36
CA VAL A 222 -21.05 -1.40 6.56
C VAL A 222 -20.73 -1.32 5.07
N LEU A 223 -19.83 -0.42 4.66
CA LEU A 223 -19.43 -0.27 3.27
C LEU A 223 -18.76 -1.53 2.73
N SER A 224 -17.90 -2.17 3.53
CA SER A 224 -17.24 -3.42 3.15
C SER A 224 -18.23 -4.55 3.04
N PHE A 225 -19.20 -4.67 3.95
CA PHE A 225 -20.31 -5.61 3.80
C PHE A 225 -21.05 -5.36 2.48
N MET A 226 -21.40 -4.12 2.16
CA MET A 226 -22.17 -3.77 0.97
C MET A 226 -21.42 -3.96 -0.37
N LEU A 227 -20.14 -3.59 -0.41
CA LEU A 227 -19.35 -3.43 -1.63
C LEU A 227 -18.13 -4.36 -1.71
N GLY A 228 -17.93 -5.21 -0.71
CA GLY A 228 -16.71 -5.97 -0.51
C GLY A 228 -15.58 -5.12 0.04
N SER A 229 -14.44 -5.75 0.30
CA SER A 229 -13.20 -5.06 0.70
C SER A 229 -12.67 -4.06 -0.35
N ARG A 230 -13.29 -4.02 -1.55
CA ARG A 230 -13.01 -3.09 -2.64
C ARG A 230 -12.98 -1.64 -2.18
N GLN A 231 -13.88 -1.25 -1.28
CA GLN A 231 -13.99 0.13 -0.84
C GLN A 231 -12.69 0.63 -0.16
N ILE A 232 -12.07 -0.19 0.71
CA ILE A 232 -10.75 0.12 1.28
C ILE A 232 -9.62 -0.34 0.34
N CYS A 233 -9.50 -1.64 0.11
CA CYS A 233 -8.32 -2.27 -0.48
C CYS A 233 -8.16 -2.00 -1.98
N SER A 234 -9.08 -1.25 -2.59
CA SER A 234 -9.01 -0.90 -4.00
C SER A 234 -9.45 0.53 -4.32
N VAL A 235 -9.85 1.34 -3.33
CA VAL A 235 -10.24 2.74 -3.54
C VAL A 235 -9.62 3.65 -2.48
N THR A 236 -9.99 3.53 -1.20
CA THR A 236 -9.70 4.59 -0.22
C THR A 236 -8.43 4.39 0.61
N CYS A 237 -7.90 3.18 0.71
CA CYS A 237 -6.58 2.96 1.32
C CYS A 237 -5.49 3.60 0.43
N THR A 238 -4.37 3.99 1.04
CA THR A 238 -3.20 4.49 0.30
C THR A 238 -2.51 3.38 -0.52
N ALA A 239 -2.50 2.15 -0.01
CA ALA A 239 -1.87 1.00 -0.64
C ALA A 239 -2.30 0.74 -2.11
N PRO A 240 -3.60 0.75 -2.47
CA PRO A 240 -3.99 0.53 -3.86
C PRO A 240 -3.46 1.58 -4.83
N TYR A 241 -3.33 2.85 -4.42
CA TYR A 241 -2.71 3.86 -5.26
C TYR A 241 -1.28 3.49 -5.63
N MET A 242 -0.57 2.84 -4.71
CA MET A 242 0.84 2.48 -4.86
C MET A 242 1.05 1.16 -5.59
N LEU A 243 0.06 0.27 -5.60
CA LEU A 243 0.20 -1.08 -6.16
C LEU A 243 -0.50 -1.27 -7.51
N GLN A 244 -1.47 -0.41 -7.88
CA GLN A 244 -2.29 -0.63 -9.09
C GLN A 244 -1.87 0.18 -10.33
N GLY A 245 -0.87 1.06 -10.22
CA GLY A 245 -0.31 1.76 -11.39
C GLY A 245 0.33 0.78 -12.38
N THR A 246 0.49 1.15 -13.65
CA THR A 246 0.90 0.21 -14.72
C THR A 246 2.16 -0.61 -14.43
N PHE A 247 3.27 0.04 -14.07
CA PHE A 247 4.50 -0.68 -13.69
C PHE A 247 4.28 -1.56 -12.45
N MET A 248 3.60 -1.06 -11.42
CA MET A 248 3.41 -1.79 -10.18
C MET A 248 2.52 -3.01 -10.37
N ASP A 249 1.47 -2.87 -11.19
CA ASP A 249 0.58 -3.94 -11.58
C ASP A 249 1.29 -5.07 -12.35
N SER A 250 2.31 -4.76 -13.14
CA SER A 250 3.07 -5.80 -13.85
C SER A 250 3.84 -6.72 -12.88
N LEU A 251 4.14 -6.25 -11.67
CA LEU A 251 4.82 -7.02 -10.62
C LEU A 251 3.98 -8.20 -10.12
N LYS A 252 2.67 -8.26 -10.42
CA LYS A 252 1.84 -9.45 -10.15
C LYS A 252 2.35 -10.72 -10.83
N LYS A 253 3.25 -10.62 -11.82
CA LYS A 253 4.01 -11.77 -12.36
C LYS A 253 4.75 -12.51 -11.23
N TYR A 254 5.30 -11.79 -10.25
CA TYR A 254 6.01 -12.35 -9.11
C TYR A 254 5.15 -13.19 -8.17
N ASN A 255 3.82 -13.03 -8.19
CA ASN A 255 2.92 -13.97 -7.49
C ASN A 255 3.13 -15.42 -7.93
N ARG A 256 3.61 -15.64 -9.16
CA ARG A 256 3.79 -16.97 -9.77
C ARG A 256 5.26 -17.36 -9.93
N THR A 257 6.14 -16.40 -10.16
CA THR A 257 7.57 -16.69 -10.38
C THR A 257 8.37 -16.74 -9.09
N SER A 258 8.03 -15.93 -8.08
CA SER A 258 8.74 -15.89 -6.80
C SER A 258 8.39 -17.08 -5.90
N ARG A 259 9.35 -17.51 -5.06
CA ARG A 259 9.16 -18.65 -4.15
C ARG A 259 8.12 -18.36 -3.06
N LEU A 260 8.11 -17.13 -2.52
CA LEU A 260 7.20 -16.75 -1.44
C LEU A 260 5.81 -16.39 -1.99
N GLY A 261 5.73 -15.64 -3.10
CA GLY A 261 4.45 -15.32 -3.74
C GLY A 261 3.66 -16.56 -4.17
N ARG A 262 4.33 -17.62 -4.65
CA ARG A 262 3.63 -18.88 -4.98
C ARG A 262 2.88 -19.50 -3.81
N LYS A 263 3.32 -19.27 -2.57
CA LYS A 263 2.69 -19.83 -1.36
C LYS A 263 1.36 -19.15 -1.00
N THR A 264 1.06 -17.99 -1.59
CA THR A 264 -0.14 -17.22 -1.30
C THR A 264 -1.20 -17.29 -2.40
N LEU A 265 -0.95 -18.07 -3.46
CA LEU A 265 -1.90 -18.32 -4.54
C LEU A 265 -3.18 -19.02 -4.05
N THR A 266 -4.25 -18.95 -4.85
CA THR A 266 -5.61 -19.49 -4.60
C THR A 266 -6.42 -18.71 -3.57
N SER A 267 -7.69 -19.02 -3.39
CA SER A 267 -8.55 -18.46 -2.34
C SER A 267 -8.23 -18.94 -0.93
N ARG A 268 -7.44 -20.00 -0.77
CA ARG A 268 -7.15 -20.61 0.53
C ARG A 268 -6.28 -19.71 1.40
N ILE A 269 -6.58 -19.70 2.70
CA ILE A 269 -5.81 -18.97 3.71
C ILE A 269 -4.62 -19.82 4.15
N SER A 270 -3.41 -19.29 3.95
CA SER A 270 -2.18 -19.98 4.33
C SER A 270 -1.97 -19.95 5.85
N ARG A 271 -1.14 -20.86 6.38
CA ARG A 271 -0.76 -20.82 7.81
C ARG A 271 -0.04 -19.52 8.15
N ALA A 272 0.84 -19.06 7.26
CA ALA A 272 1.54 -17.78 7.41
C ALA A 272 0.57 -16.62 7.58
N PHE A 273 -0.48 -16.52 6.75
CA PHE A 273 -1.53 -15.51 6.89
C PHE A 273 -2.23 -15.59 8.25
N LYS A 274 -2.56 -16.79 8.73
CA LYS A 274 -3.25 -16.92 10.03
C LYS A 274 -2.38 -16.41 11.17
N VAL A 275 -1.12 -16.84 11.20
CA VAL A 275 -0.16 -16.47 12.25
C VAL A 275 0.07 -14.96 12.26
N SER A 276 0.39 -14.37 11.10
CA SER A 276 0.63 -12.93 10.99
C SER A 276 -0.62 -12.11 11.29
N SER A 277 -1.79 -12.52 10.81
CA SER A 277 -3.04 -11.80 11.07
C SER A 277 -3.42 -11.86 12.54
N THR A 278 -3.29 -13.02 13.19
CA THR A 278 -3.48 -13.14 14.64
C THR A 278 -2.49 -12.24 15.38
N LEU A 279 -1.20 -12.26 15.04
CA LEU A 279 -0.20 -11.40 15.69
C LEU A 279 -0.54 -9.92 15.52
N THR A 280 -0.85 -9.48 14.29
CA THR A 280 -1.24 -8.09 14.03
C THR A 280 -2.45 -7.68 14.86
N TRP A 281 -3.51 -8.48 14.88
CA TRP A 281 -4.72 -8.15 15.65
C TRP A 281 -4.49 -8.17 17.14
N THR A 282 -3.76 -9.16 17.66
CA THR A 282 -3.41 -9.22 19.09
C THR A 282 -2.61 -7.98 19.48
N THR A 283 -1.61 -7.57 18.70
CA THR A 283 -0.82 -6.35 18.97
C THR A 283 -1.70 -5.11 18.93
N LEU A 284 -2.50 -4.93 17.87
CA LEU A 284 -3.36 -3.75 17.72
C LEU A 284 -4.40 -3.64 18.83
N LEU A 285 -5.06 -4.74 19.20
CA LEU A 285 -6.07 -4.73 20.27
C LEU A 285 -5.44 -4.51 21.64
N THR A 286 -4.32 -5.18 21.93
CA THR A 286 -3.59 -4.97 23.20
C THR A 286 -3.18 -3.51 23.33
N PHE A 287 -2.59 -2.93 22.28
CA PHE A 287 -2.14 -1.55 22.32
C PHE A 287 -3.30 -0.57 22.38
N ALA A 288 -4.43 -0.85 21.72
CA ALA A 288 -5.65 -0.05 21.83
C ALA A 288 -6.22 0.00 23.24
N VAL A 289 -6.26 -1.15 23.92
CA VAL A 289 -6.70 -1.23 25.33
C VAL A 289 -5.73 -0.46 26.23
N LEU A 290 -4.42 -0.66 26.07
CA LEU A 290 -3.41 0.06 26.85
C LEU A 290 -3.50 1.58 26.63
N SER A 291 -3.68 2.02 25.37
CA SER A 291 -3.84 3.43 25.03
C SER A 291 -5.10 4.03 25.66
N LEU A 292 -6.24 3.34 25.61
CA LEU A 292 -7.47 3.80 26.25
C LEU A 292 -7.34 3.90 27.76
N LEU A 293 -6.79 2.87 28.42
CA LEU A 293 -6.58 2.88 29.87
C LEU A 293 -5.60 3.98 30.30
N ASN A 294 -4.57 4.25 29.48
CA ASN A 294 -3.62 5.32 29.72
C ASN A 294 -4.28 6.70 29.57
N SER A 295 -5.11 6.89 28.54
CA SER A 295 -5.89 8.12 28.32
C SER A 295 -6.89 8.39 29.47
N LEU A 296 -7.52 7.34 29.99
CA LEU A 296 -8.40 7.41 31.16
C LEU A 296 -7.65 7.56 32.50
N ARG A 297 -6.32 7.64 32.48
CA ARG A 297 -5.44 7.74 33.66
C ARG A 297 -5.60 6.56 34.65
N VAL A 298 -6.03 5.39 34.16
CA VAL A 298 -6.11 4.15 34.95
C VAL A 298 -4.74 3.50 35.07
N ILE A 299 -3.93 3.61 34.01
CA ILE A 299 -2.53 3.17 33.97
C ILE A 299 -1.63 4.30 33.46
N HIS A 300 -0.32 4.16 33.67
CA HIS A 300 0.69 5.08 33.13
C HIS A 300 1.67 4.31 32.23
N PHE A 301 1.15 3.77 31.12
CA PHE A 301 1.94 2.98 30.19
C PHE A 301 2.21 3.78 28.92
N SER A 302 3.49 4.04 28.65
CA SER A 302 3.98 4.64 27.41
C SER A 302 5.24 3.92 26.95
N ILE A 303 5.47 3.92 25.63
CA ILE A 303 6.69 3.35 25.05
C ILE A 303 7.60 4.52 24.73
N LEU A 304 8.62 4.74 25.58
CA LEU A 304 9.57 5.84 25.42
C LEU A 304 8.86 7.20 25.29
N GLY A 305 7.82 7.42 26.10
CA GLY A 305 7.01 8.65 26.09
C GLY A 305 5.90 8.70 25.04
N ASN A 306 5.80 7.69 24.17
CA ASN A 306 4.78 7.66 23.11
C ASN A 306 3.61 6.76 23.48
N ASP A 307 2.43 7.11 22.96
CA ASP A 307 1.24 6.27 23.09
C ASP A 307 1.42 4.94 22.34
N PRO A 308 1.08 3.79 22.96
CA PRO A 308 1.23 2.48 22.34
C PRO A 308 0.61 2.35 20.94
N THR A 309 -0.60 2.89 20.72
CA THR A 309 -1.26 2.75 19.41
C THR A 309 -0.58 3.54 18.32
N MET A 310 -0.05 4.72 18.65
CA MET A 310 0.76 5.49 17.72
C MET A 310 2.05 4.77 17.36
N VAL A 311 2.72 4.14 18.33
CA VAL A 311 3.91 3.31 18.07
C VAL A 311 3.58 2.13 17.16
N ALA A 312 2.48 1.40 17.42
CA ALA A 312 2.06 0.31 16.55
C ALA A 312 1.79 0.80 15.12
N THR A 313 1.07 1.91 14.97
CA THR A 313 0.70 2.41 13.64
C THR A 313 1.91 2.91 12.86
N ALA A 314 2.82 3.63 13.51
CA ALA A 314 4.10 4.01 12.92
C ALA A 314 4.88 2.76 12.47
N PHE A 315 4.97 1.73 13.31
CA PHE A 315 5.67 0.50 12.95
C PHE A 315 5.00 -0.24 11.77
N TYR A 316 3.69 -0.46 11.81
CA TYR A 316 2.99 -1.25 10.77
C TYR A 316 2.87 -0.49 9.44
N PHE A 317 2.47 0.79 9.47
CA PHE A 317 2.15 1.56 8.27
C PHE A 317 3.28 2.46 7.79
N ASN A 318 4.12 2.98 8.69
CA ASN A 318 5.23 3.87 8.29
C ASN A 318 6.55 3.11 8.11
N PHE A 319 6.67 1.88 8.59
CA PHE A 319 7.87 1.06 8.40
C PHE A 319 7.59 -0.26 7.65
N LEU A 320 6.88 -1.18 8.29
CA LEU A 320 6.70 -2.55 7.78
C LEU A 320 5.95 -2.59 6.43
N TRP A 321 5.05 -1.64 6.19
CA TRP A 321 4.37 -1.50 4.90
C TRP A 321 5.34 -1.17 3.77
N TYR A 322 6.28 -0.24 3.97
CA TYR A 322 7.26 0.14 2.95
C TYR A 322 8.28 -0.96 2.69
N LEU A 323 8.66 -1.72 3.73
CA LEU A 323 9.46 -2.94 3.55
C LEU A 323 8.73 -3.96 2.67
N GLN A 324 7.43 -4.16 2.87
CA GLN A 324 6.62 -5.03 2.01
C GLN A 324 6.51 -4.50 0.58
N PHE A 325 6.34 -3.19 0.41
CA PHE A 325 6.33 -2.55 -0.90
C PHE A 325 7.63 -2.82 -1.67
N LEU A 326 8.79 -2.63 -1.04
CA LEU A 326 10.10 -2.97 -1.62
C LEU A 326 10.26 -4.47 -1.90
N ALA A 327 9.68 -5.31 -1.03
CA ALA A 327 9.72 -6.76 -1.15
C ALA A 327 8.70 -7.34 -2.14
N SER A 328 7.90 -6.52 -2.84
CA SER A 328 6.92 -6.98 -3.85
C SER A 328 7.50 -7.97 -4.89
N PRO A 329 8.76 -7.82 -5.37
CA PRO A 329 9.35 -8.80 -6.29
C PRO A 329 9.57 -10.20 -5.69
N TYR A 330 9.59 -10.31 -4.36
CA TYR A 330 9.81 -11.57 -3.64
C TYR A 330 8.53 -12.12 -3.03
N LEU A 331 7.69 -11.25 -2.46
CA LEU A 331 6.44 -11.61 -1.79
C LEU A 331 5.26 -11.71 -2.76
N GLY A 332 5.38 -11.08 -3.93
CA GLY A 332 4.26 -10.85 -4.83
C GLY A 332 3.56 -9.52 -4.54
N ASP A 333 2.65 -9.17 -5.45
CA ASP A 333 1.83 -7.98 -5.34
C ASP A 333 0.76 -8.13 -4.23
N TYR A 334 0.36 -7.01 -3.63
CA TYR A 334 -0.57 -6.98 -2.49
C TYR A 334 -0.18 -7.88 -1.30
N ALA A 335 1.12 -7.98 -1.01
CA ALA A 335 1.63 -8.76 0.12
C ALA A 335 0.98 -8.39 1.46
N CYS A 336 0.69 -7.10 1.68
CA CYS A 336 0.02 -6.59 2.88
C CYS A 336 -1.33 -7.29 3.17
N VAL A 337 -2.01 -7.70 2.12
CA VAL A 337 -3.29 -8.39 2.17
C VAL A 337 -3.10 -9.91 2.12
N THR A 338 -2.25 -10.42 1.23
CA THR A 338 -2.11 -11.87 1.03
C THR A 338 -1.32 -12.56 2.14
N HIS A 339 -0.49 -11.81 2.87
CA HIS A 339 0.25 -12.27 4.05
C HIS A 339 -0.43 -11.86 5.36
N GLY A 340 -1.59 -11.21 5.36
CA GLY A 340 -2.36 -10.94 6.59
C GLY A 340 -1.72 -9.94 7.57
N ILE A 341 -0.67 -9.22 7.16
CA ILE A 341 0.04 -8.26 8.01
C ILE A 341 -0.80 -6.98 8.23
N CYS A 342 -1.63 -6.60 7.25
CA CYS A 342 -2.47 -5.41 7.35
C CYS A 342 -3.77 -5.69 8.13
N GLY A 343 -3.86 -5.20 9.37
CA GLY A 343 -5.07 -5.28 10.19
C GLY A 343 -6.27 -4.59 9.52
N TRP A 344 -6.04 -3.43 8.90
CA TRP A 344 -7.06 -2.69 8.16
C TRP A 344 -7.59 -3.48 6.95
N GLY A 345 -6.71 -4.15 6.21
CA GLY A 345 -7.08 -5.00 5.09
C GLY A 345 -7.90 -6.20 5.54
N THR A 346 -7.43 -6.92 6.56
CA THR A 346 -8.11 -8.13 7.07
C THR A 346 -9.48 -7.82 7.70
N PHE A 347 -9.63 -6.67 8.38
CA PHE A 347 -10.93 -6.17 8.83
C PHE A 347 -11.94 -6.07 7.69
N ASN A 348 -11.57 -5.33 6.64
CA ASN A 348 -12.46 -5.06 5.51
C ASN A 348 -12.71 -6.29 4.64
N GLN A 349 -11.75 -7.21 4.58
CA GLN A 349 -11.94 -8.52 3.95
C GLN A 349 -12.95 -9.37 4.68
N PHE A 350 -12.90 -9.40 6.02
CA PHE A 350 -13.84 -10.15 6.83
C PHE A 350 -15.28 -9.68 6.58
N PHE A 351 -15.55 -8.38 6.76
CA PHE A 351 -16.89 -7.83 6.51
C PHE A 351 -17.32 -7.95 5.04
N GLY A 352 -16.39 -7.76 4.10
CA GLY A 352 -16.66 -7.98 2.68
C GLY A 352 -16.99 -9.43 2.32
N TYR A 353 -16.40 -10.39 3.03
CA TYR A 353 -16.74 -11.80 2.89
C TYR A 353 -18.09 -12.15 3.54
N LEU A 354 -18.52 -11.47 4.59
CA LEU A 354 -19.87 -11.65 5.14
C LEU A 354 -20.95 -11.10 4.19
N GLY A 355 -20.63 -10.02 3.48
CA GLY A 355 -21.52 -9.32 2.57
C GLY A 355 -21.96 -10.07 1.30
N PRO A 356 -22.89 -9.49 0.52
CA PRO A 356 -23.30 -10.05 -0.78
C PRO A 356 -22.21 -10.01 -1.86
N PHE A 357 -21.10 -9.31 -1.63
CA PHE A 357 -20.03 -9.12 -2.60
C PHE A 357 -19.43 -10.44 -3.07
N ARG A 358 -19.39 -10.61 -4.40
CA ARG A 358 -18.78 -11.74 -5.11
C ARG A 358 -18.54 -11.39 -6.56
N VAL A 359 -17.68 -12.15 -7.24
CA VAL A 359 -17.56 -12.10 -8.70
C VAL A 359 -18.43 -13.21 -9.27
N LYS A 360 -19.24 -12.91 -10.28
CA LYS A 360 -20.17 -13.88 -10.88
C LYS A 360 -19.86 -14.05 -12.37
N ALA A 361 -19.95 -15.28 -12.87
CA ALA A 361 -19.94 -15.58 -14.30
C ALA A 361 -21.35 -15.40 -14.88
N LYS A 362 -21.45 -14.82 -16.08
CA LYS A 362 -22.70 -14.74 -16.84
C LYS A 362 -23.09 -16.15 -17.30
N ASP A 363 -22.14 -16.86 -17.91
CA ASP A 363 -22.29 -18.26 -18.32
C ASP A 363 -21.09 -19.13 -17.84
N PRO A 364 -21.30 -20.09 -16.92
CA PRO A 364 -20.28 -21.03 -16.48
C PRO A 364 -19.65 -21.87 -17.62
N ALA A 365 -20.39 -22.16 -18.70
CA ALA A 365 -19.91 -22.99 -19.81
C ALA A 365 -18.79 -22.29 -20.59
N ILE A 366 -18.85 -20.96 -20.71
CA ILE A 366 -17.76 -20.16 -21.30
C ILE A 366 -16.49 -20.28 -20.45
N CYS A 367 -16.62 -20.24 -19.11
CA CYS A 367 -15.48 -20.44 -18.21
C CYS A 367 -14.87 -21.84 -18.32
N LEU A 368 -15.69 -22.86 -18.61
CA LEU A 368 -15.20 -24.23 -18.85
C LEU A 368 -14.36 -24.30 -20.13
N LYS A 369 -14.80 -23.65 -21.21
CA LYS A 369 -14.12 -23.66 -22.53
C LYS A 369 -12.94 -22.68 -22.64
N CYS A 370 -12.84 -21.70 -21.74
CA CYS A 370 -11.78 -20.68 -21.76
C CYS A 370 -10.38 -21.29 -21.54
N ARG A 371 -9.51 -21.19 -22.55
CA ARG A 371 -8.14 -21.75 -22.52
C ARG A 371 -7.11 -20.84 -21.86
N THR A 372 -7.22 -19.53 -22.02
CA THR A 372 -6.17 -18.57 -21.63
C THR A 372 -6.16 -18.25 -20.13
N VAL A 373 -7.35 -18.25 -19.51
CA VAL A 373 -7.58 -17.98 -18.07
C VAL A 373 -6.96 -16.65 -17.62
N ASP A 374 -7.04 -15.64 -18.47
CA ASP A 374 -6.38 -14.33 -18.26
C ASP A 374 -6.88 -13.65 -16.99
N CYS A 375 -8.15 -13.88 -16.62
CA CYS A 375 -8.74 -13.38 -15.38
C CYS A 375 -7.96 -13.82 -14.12
N ALA A 376 -7.43 -15.05 -14.11
CA ALA A 376 -6.59 -15.52 -13.02
C ALA A 376 -5.23 -14.82 -13.03
N LYS A 377 -4.62 -14.69 -14.22
CA LYS A 377 -3.31 -14.04 -14.42
C LYS A 377 -3.32 -12.57 -13.99
N ALA A 378 -4.41 -11.88 -14.31
CA ALA A 378 -4.66 -10.48 -13.99
C ALA A 378 -4.88 -10.22 -12.50
N CYS A 379 -5.20 -11.23 -11.69
CA CYS A 379 -5.54 -11.00 -10.28
C CYS A 379 -4.31 -10.60 -9.46
N PRO A 380 -4.27 -9.37 -8.88
CA PRO A 380 -3.10 -8.88 -8.15
C PRO A 380 -2.85 -9.62 -6.84
N VAL A 381 -3.90 -10.22 -6.25
CA VAL A 381 -3.83 -11.05 -5.03
C VAL A 381 -3.74 -12.56 -5.31
N GLY A 382 -3.46 -12.96 -6.56
CA GLY A 382 -3.10 -14.35 -6.87
C GLY A 382 -4.23 -15.39 -6.77
N LEU A 383 -5.50 -15.00 -6.97
CA LEU A 383 -6.66 -15.92 -6.87
C LEU A 383 -6.80 -16.80 -8.12
N THR A 384 -5.95 -17.82 -8.23
CA THR A 384 -5.86 -18.68 -9.42
C THR A 384 -6.99 -19.69 -9.57
N ASP A 385 -7.73 -19.97 -8.50
CA ASP A 385 -8.86 -20.91 -8.45
C ASP A 385 -10.21 -20.27 -8.81
N MET A 386 -10.22 -19.04 -9.32
CA MET A 386 -11.45 -18.36 -9.77
C MET A 386 -12.20 -19.17 -10.84
N ARG A 387 -11.49 -19.70 -11.84
CA ARG A 387 -12.10 -20.48 -12.94
C ARG A 387 -12.85 -21.70 -12.41
N SER A 388 -12.24 -22.48 -11.52
CA SER A 388 -12.88 -23.69 -10.99
C SER A 388 -14.13 -23.34 -10.18
N SER A 389 -14.13 -22.21 -9.46
CA SER A 389 -15.31 -21.70 -8.75
C SER A 389 -16.42 -21.27 -9.70
N PHE A 390 -16.10 -20.56 -10.79
CA PHE A 390 -17.09 -20.16 -11.79
C PHE A 390 -17.74 -21.37 -12.46
N VAL A 391 -16.95 -22.38 -12.83
CA VAL A 391 -17.47 -23.61 -13.45
C VAL A 391 -18.38 -24.38 -12.50
N LYS A 392 -18.00 -24.50 -11.21
CA LYS A 392 -18.76 -25.31 -10.24
C LYS A 392 -19.98 -24.61 -9.65
N ARG A 393 -19.88 -23.30 -9.40
CA ARG A 393 -20.87 -22.54 -8.61
C ARG A 393 -21.48 -21.36 -9.37
N GLY A 394 -20.95 -21.02 -10.54
CA GLY A 394 -21.30 -19.78 -11.26
C GLY A 394 -20.76 -18.52 -10.61
N GLU A 395 -20.15 -18.58 -9.42
CA GLU A 395 -19.63 -17.43 -8.68
C GLU A 395 -18.33 -17.76 -7.96
N PHE A 396 -17.59 -16.71 -7.63
CA PHE A 396 -16.35 -16.74 -6.87
C PHE A 396 -16.40 -15.72 -5.73
N LYS A 397 -16.15 -16.22 -4.53
CA LYS A 397 -16.12 -15.43 -3.30
C LYS A 397 -14.98 -15.93 -2.43
N ALA A 398 -14.10 -15.03 -2.03
CA ALA A 398 -12.92 -15.34 -1.23
C ALA A 398 -12.58 -14.16 -0.33
N LEU A 399 -12.13 -14.45 0.90
CA LEU A 399 -11.67 -13.45 1.86
C LEU A 399 -10.58 -12.56 1.26
N LYS A 400 -9.63 -13.18 0.52
CA LYS A 400 -8.52 -12.48 -0.14
C LYS A 400 -8.93 -11.58 -1.31
N CYS A 401 -10.16 -11.66 -1.81
CA CYS A 401 -10.60 -10.85 -2.94
C CYS A 401 -10.71 -9.37 -2.53
N ILE A 402 -9.90 -8.51 -3.14
CA ILE A 402 -9.89 -7.05 -2.92
C ILE A 402 -10.78 -6.27 -3.89
N GLY A 403 -11.45 -6.96 -4.82
CA GLY A 403 -12.34 -6.31 -5.80
C GLY A 403 -11.69 -5.30 -6.74
N ALA A 404 -10.38 -5.43 -7.03
CA ALA A 404 -9.66 -4.58 -7.98
C ALA A 404 -10.26 -4.58 -9.40
N GLY A 405 -10.96 -5.66 -9.76
CA GLY A 405 -11.72 -5.75 -11.00
C GLY A 405 -10.88 -6.08 -12.24
N GLU A 406 -9.56 -6.20 -12.13
CA GLU A 406 -8.70 -6.49 -13.28
C GLU A 406 -9.04 -7.81 -13.98
N CYS A 407 -9.49 -8.81 -13.22
CA CYS A 407 -9.97 -10.06 -13.78
C CYS A 407 -11.12 -9.85 -14.77
N ILE A 408 -11.95 -8.82 -14.57
CA ILE A 408 -13.06 -8.44 -15.43
C ILE A 408 -12.56 -7.68 -16.67
N ASP A 409 -11.58 -6.78 -16.50
CA ASP A 409 -10.97 -6.06 -17.63
C ASP A 409 -10.27 -7.01 -18.61
N ASP A 410 -9.58 -8.01 -18.07
CA ASP A 410 -8.76 -8.96 -18.83
C ASP A 410 -9.53 -10.22 -19.24
N CYS A 411 -10.83 -10.34 -18.92
CA CYS A 411 -11.62 -11.48 -19.36
C CYS A 411 -11.84 -11.41 -20.88
N PRO A 412 -11.32 -12.36 -21.68
CA PRO A 412 -11.39 -12.30 -23.14
C PRO A 412 -12.82 -12.44 -23.69
N HIS A 413 -13.75 -12.95 -22.88
CA HIS A 413 -15.14 -13.20 -23.26
C HIS A 413 -16.14 -12.25 -22.59
N ASP A 414 -15.68 -11.23 -21.85
CA ASP A 414 -16.54 -10.35 -21.03
C ASP A 414 -17.56 -11.13 -20.16
N ASN A 415 -17.15 -12.28 -19.65
CA ASN A 415 -18.09 -13.24 -19.05
C ASN A 415 -18.22 -13.10 -17.53
N ILE A 416 -17.42 -12.26 -16.88
CA ILE A 416 -17.46 -12.10 -15.41
C ILE A 416 -17.75 -10.67 -15.01
N PHE A 417 -18.45 -10.48 -13.89
CA PHE A 417 -18.82 -9.17 -13.36
C PHE A 417 -18.87 -9.18 -11.83
N ILE A 418 -18.80 -8.00 -11.21
CA ILE A 418 -18.99 -7.85 -9.76
C ILE A 418 -20.48 -7.82 -9.42
N LEU A 419 -20.87 -8.70 -8.51
CA LEU A 419 -22.18 -8.71 -7.89
C LEU A 419 -22.06 -8.20 -6.45
N ASP A 420 -22.74 -7.10 -6.14
CA ASP A 420 -22.75 -6.41 -4.84
C ASP A 420 -24.13 -5.76 -4.59
N VAL A 421 -24.25 -4.94 -3.54
CA VAL A 421 -25.53 -4.28 -3.20
C VAL A 421 -26.12 -3.45 -4.34
N ARG A 422 -25.30 -2.82 -5.19
CA ARG A 422 -25.76 -1.94 -6.28
C ARG A 422 -26.57 -2.73 -7.30
N ASN A 423 -26.21 -3.98 -7.51
CA ASN A 423 -26.93 -4.88 -8.39
C ASN A 423 -28.31 -5.25 -7.83
N LYS A 424 -28.43 -5.41 -6.51
CA LYS A 424 -29.73 -5.62 -5.85
C LYS A 424 -30.61 -4.36 -5.97
N LEU A 425 -30.05 -3.18 -5.71
CA LEU A 425 -30.77 -1.91 -5.83
C LEU A 425 -31.25 -1.67 -7.27
N LYS A 426 -30.43 -1.98 -8.28
CA LYS A 426 -30.84 -1.88 -9.68
C LYS A 426 -32.00 -2.81 -10.01
N LYS A 427 -32.03 -4.03 -9.48
CA LYS A 427 -33.16 -4.97 -9.66
C LYS A 427 -34.45 -4.47 -9.01
N LEU A 428 -34.35 -3.78 -7.86
CA LEU A 428 -35.52 -3.20 -7.18
C LEU A 428 -36.09 -2.01 -7.96
N LYS A 429 -35.22 -1.15 -8.53
CA LYS A 429 -35.65 0.00 -9.36
C LYS A 429 -36.30 -0.38 -10.70
N VAL A 430 -36.11 -1.59 -11.19
CA VAL A 430 -36.74 -2.09 -12.43
C VAL A 430 -38.11 -2.73 -12.15
N LYS A 431 -38.45 -2.95 -10.87
CA LYS A 431 -39.74 -3.52 -10.43
C LYS A 431 -40.75 -2.47 -9.95
N ILE A 432 -40.38 -1.20 -10.00
CA ILE A 432 -41.27 -0.03 -9.86
C ILE A 432 -41.42 0.52 -11.28
#